data_AF-A0A951B2W6-F1
#
_entry.id   AF-A0A951B2W6-F1
#
_cell.length_a   1.000
_cell.length_b   1.000
_cell.length_c   1.000
_cell.angle_alpha   90.00
_cell.angle_beta   90.00
_cell.angle_gamma   90.00
#
_symmetry.space_group_name_H-M   'P 1'
#
loop_
_entity.id
_entity.type
_entity.pdbx_description
1 polymer ?
#
loop_
_entity_poly.entity_id
_entity_poly.type
_entity_poly.pdbx_seq_one_letter_code
_entity_poly.pdbx_strand_id
1 'polypeptide(L)'
;MIVVAIIALLAAIAVPGFLRARKRSQASRILNDLRMIDSACDQYAIETNRVTGFAVGVADWTNYLKKGSLIYNGGKSVLGTAYGPQTVDSIPQVPTADLNVLSDVAGTGFWSPYGP
;
A
#
# COMPACT_ATOMS: atom_id res chain seq x y z
N MET A 1 -1.06 -4.94 45.30
CA MET A 1 -0.20 -5.26 44.13
C MET A 1 -0.81 -6.29 43.16
N ILE A 2 -2.05 -6.76 43.36
CA ILE A 2 -2.68 -7.76 42.47
C ILE A 2 -3.19 -7.19 41.14
N VAL A 3 -3.60 -5.92 41.14
CA VAL A 3 -4.14 -5.23 39.96
C VAL A 3 -3.11 -5.14 38.83
N VAL A 4 -1.86 -4.82 39.17
CA VAL A 4 -0.76 -4.74 38.19
C VAL A 4 -0.51 -6.08 37.52
N ALA A 5 -0.57 -7.19 38.26
CA ALA A 5 -0.35 -8.53 37.73
C ALA A 5 -1.45 -8.95 36.73
N ILE A 6 -2.71 -8.63 37.02
CA ILE A 6 -3.83 -8.95 36.12
C ILE A 6 -3.75 -8.12 34.84
N ILE A 7 -3.45 -6.81 34.94
CA ILE A 7 -3.27 -5.94 33.76
C ILE A 7 -2.13 -6.45 32.89
N ALA A 8 -1.01 -6.87 33.49
CA ALA A 8 0.12 -7.43 32.75
C ALA A 8 -0.24 -8.71 31.99
N LEU A 9 -1.01 -9.61 32.60
CA LEU A 9 -1.48 -10.85 31.95
C LEU A 9 -2.40 -10.56 30.76
N LEU A 10 -3.37 -9.65 30.93
CA LEU A 10 -4.30 -9.27 29.86
C LEU A 10 -3.56 -8.59 28.70
N ALA A 11 -2.61 -7.69 29.00
CA ALA A 11 -1.80 -7.01 28.00
C ALA A 11 -0.95 -8.01 27.18
N ALA A 12 -0.37 -9.03 27.84
CA ALA A 12 0.45 -10.03 27.17
C ALA A 12 -0.31 -10.81 26.08
N ILE A 13 -1.60 -11.06 26.28
CA ILE A 13 -2.45 -11.75 25.28
C ILE A 13 -2.92 -10.79 24.19
N ALA A 14 -3.25 -9.54 24.55
CA ALA A 14 -3.86 -8.57 23.64
C ALA A 14 -2.86 -7.97 22.63
N VAL A 15 -1.63 -7.68 23.06
CA VAL A 15 -0.59 -7.04 22.23
C VAL A 15 -0.31 -7.77 20.90
N PRO A 16 -0.04 -9.09 20.85
CA PRO A 16 0.23 -9.78 19.60
C PRO A 16 -0.97 -9.73 18.63
N GLY A 17 -2.19 -9.81 19.15
CA GLY A 17 -3.42 -9.65 18.35
C GLY A 17 -3.51 -8.26 17.70
N PHE A 18 -3.23 -7.20 18.47
CA PHE A 18 -3.23 -5.83 17.95
C PHE A 18 -2.14 -5.59 16.90
N LEU A 19 -0.94 -6.15 17.08
CA LEU A 19 0.14 -6.04 16.09
C LEU A 19 -0.25 -6.71 14.77
N ARG A 20 -0.84 -7.90 14.81
CA ARG A 20 -1.31 -8.61 13.61
C ARG A 20 -2.45 -7.85 12.91
N ALA A 21 -3.41 -7.33 13.68
CA ALA A 21 -4.50 -6.51 13.14
C ALA A 21 -3.99 -5.23 12.47
N ARG A 22 -2.98 -4.57 13.06
CA ARG A 22 -2.33 -3.39 12.48
C ARG A 22 -1.69 -3.71 11.13
N LYS A 23 -0.90 -4.79 11.05
CA LYS A 23 -0.31 -5.24 9.78
C LYS A 23 -1.37 -5.53 8.72
N ARG A 24 -2.46 -6.19 9.09
CA ARG A 24 -3.58 -6.46 8.15
C ARG A 24 -4.23 -5.18 7.64
N SER A 25 -4.44 -4.19 8.51
CA SER A 25 -4.95 -2.87 8.10
C SER A 25 -3.98 -2.16 7.15
N GLN A 26 -2.67 -2.25 7.40
CA GLN A 26 -1.64 -1.73 6.50
C GLN A 26 -1.68 -2.42 5.14
N ALA A 27 -1.82 -3.75 5.08
CA ALA A 27 -1.95 -4.49 3.83
C ALA A 27 -3.17 -4.06 3.01
N SER A 28 -4.34 -3.93 3.65
CA SER A 28 -5.57 -3.43 2.98
C SER A 28 -5.42 -2.00 2.49
N ARG A 29 -4.66 -1.16 3.21
CA ARG A 29 -4.38 0.20 2.78
C ARG A 29 -3.50 0.21 1.53
N ILE A 30 -2.40 -0.55 1.51
CA ILE A 30 -1.49 -0.66 0.36
C ILE A 30 -2.25 -1.17 -0.87
N LEU A 31 -3.14 -2.15 -0.71
CA LEU A 31 -3.96 -2.65 -1.81
C LEU A 31 -4.88 -1.55 -2.40
N ASN A 32 -5.47 -0.72 -1.55
CA ASN A 32 -6.26 0.41 -2.01
C ASN A 32 -5.41 1.51 -2.64
N ASP A 33 -4.21 1.76 -2.10
CA ASP A 33 -3.24 2.69 -2.68
C ASP A 33 -2.88 2.25 -4.11
N LEU A 34 -2.61 0.95 -4.34
CA LEU A 34 -2.33 0.39 -5.67
C LEU A 34 -3.49 0.59 -6.66
N ARG A 35 -4.74 0.37 -6.22
CA ARG A 35 -5.93 0.64 -7.06
C ARG A 35 -6.07 2.12 -7.42
N MET A 36 -5.75 3.01 -6.48
CA MET A 36 -5.77 4.45 -6.76
C MET A 36 -4.68 4.84 -7.75
N ILE A 37 -3.48 4.27 -7.61
CA ILE A 37 -2.37 4.49 -8.54
C ILE A 37 -2.71 4.00 -9.95
N ASP A 38 -3.35 2.85 -10.07
CA ASP A 38 -3.85 2.27 -11.33
C ASP A 38 -4.78 3.27 -12.04
N SER A 39 -5.85 3.71 -11.35
CA SER A 39 -6.79 4.71 -11.89
C SER A 39 -6.15 6.06 -12.21
N ALA A 40 -5.14 6.48 -11.44
CA ALA A 40 -4.40 7.71 -11.68
C ALA A 40 -3.50 7.62 -12.92
N CYS A 41 -2.88 6.46 -13.15
CA CYS A 41 -2.10 6.17 -14.34
C CYS A 41 -2.97 6.21 -15.60
N ASP A 42 -4.14 5.56 -15.55
CA ASP A 42 -5.10 5.56 -16.65
C ASP A 42 -5.61 6.96 -16.98
N GLN A 43 -5.94 7.77 -15.95
CA GLN A 43 -6.37 9.13 -16.17
C GLN A 43 -5.28 9.99 -16.81
N TYR A 44 -4.03 9.86 -16.35
CA TYR A 44 -2.90 10.54 -16.97
C TYR A 44 -2.71 10.13 -18.44
N ALA A 45 -2.84 8.84 -18.74
CA ALA A 45 -2.70 8.32 -20.09
C ALA A 45 -3.75 8.90 -21.05
N ILE A 46 -5.01 8.98 -20.59
CA ILE A 46 -6.12 9.57 -21.35
C ILE A 46 -5.87 11.06 -21.61
N GLU A 47 -5.48 11.83 -20.59
CA GLU A 47 -5.31 13.29 -20.73
C GLU A 47 -4.09 13.66 -21.58
N THR A 48 -3.02 12.88 -21.52
CA THR A 48 -1.77 13.15 -22.25
C THR A 48 -1.62 12.34 -23.54
N ASN A 49 -2.68 11.63 -23.97
CA ASN A 49 -2.71 10.75 -25.15
C ASN A 49 -1.49 9.82 -25.20
N ARG A 50 -1.12 9.24 -24.05
CA ARG A 50 0.02 8.33 -23.97
C ARG A 50 -0.35 6.97 -24.52
N VAL A 51 0.62 6.36 -25.17
CA VAL A 51 0.51 4.99 -25.67
C VAL A 51 0.91 4.00 -24.58
N THR A 52 0.48 2.76 -24.77
CA THR A 52 0.82 1.60 -23.94
C THR A 52 2.35 1.53 -23.73
N GLY A 53 2.78 1.27 -22.50
CA GLY A 53 4.21 1.15 -22.17
C GLY A 53 4.96 2.48 -21.94
N PHE A 54 4.29 3.63 -21.97
CA PHE A 54 4.91 4.87 -21.52
C PHE A 54 5.12 4.87 -20.00
N ALA A 55 6.31 5.27 -19.54
CA ALA A 55 6.62 5.38 -18.12
C ALA A 55 6.06 6.70 -17.54
N VAL A 56 5.05 6.58 -16.68
CA VAL A 56 4.45 7.69 -15.93
C VAL A 56 5.29 7.95 -14.68
N GLY A 57 5.86 9.15 -14.59
CA GLY A 57 6.67 9.56 -13.44
C GLY A 57 5.84 9.66 -12.16
N VAL A 58 6.50 9.52 -11.01
CA VAL A 58 5.84 9.64 -9.69
C VAL A 58 5.13 10.98 -9.54
N ALA A 59 5.73 12.07 -10.02
CA ALA A 59 5.11 13.39 -9.98
C ALA A 59 3.85 13.50 -10.86
N ASP A 60 3.75 12.72 -11.93
CA ASP A 60 2.66 12.81 -12.89
C ASP A 60 1.42 12.09 -12.39
N TRP A 61 1.53 10.81 -11.98
CA TRP A 61 0.39 10.07 -11.46
C TRP A 61 -0.05 10.56 -10.06
N THR A 62 0.87 11.13 -9.26
CA THR A 62 0.48 11.68 -7.95
C THR A 62 -0.44 12.90 -8.05
N ASN A 63 -0.42 13.65 -9.16
CA ASN A 63 -1.30 14.81 -9.35
C ASN A 63 -2.78 14.45 -9.43
N TYR A 64 -3.09 13.21 -9.84
CA TYR A 64 -4.46 12.69 -9.95
C TYR A 64 -4.99 12.12 -8.63
N LEU A 65 -4.15 12.09 -7.59
CA LEU A 65 -4.52 11.60 -6.26
C LEU A 65 -5.01 12.74 -5.37
N LYS A 66 -5.85 12.39 -4.39
CA LYS A 66 -6.38 13.37 -3.44
C LYS A 66 -5.25 14.08 -2.69
N LYS A 67 -5.21 15.41 -2.80
CA LYS A 67 -4.26 16.27 -2.08
C LYS A 67 -4.27 15.96 -0.58
N GLY A 68 -3.07 15.80 -0.01
CA GLY A 68 -2.88 15.48 1.41
C GLY A 68 -2.93 13.98 1.75
N SER A 69 -3.17 13.09 0.78
CA SER A 69 -2.95 11.65 0.99
C SER A 69 -1.44 11.33 1.08
N LEU A 70 -1.08 10.25 1.78
CA LEU A 70 0.32 9.82 1.91
C LEU A 70 0.95 9.53 0.53
N ILE A 71 0.16 8.95 -0.36
CA ILE A 71 0.54 8.66 -1.75
C ILE A 71 0.71 9.93 -2.58
N TYR A 72 -0.12 10.96 -2.39
CA TYR A 72 0.06 12.26 -3.05
C TYR A 72 1.37 12.95 -2.65
N ASN A 73 1.69 12.95 -1.34
CA ASN A 73 2.78 13.77 -0.83
C ASN A 73 4.18 13.16 -1.06
N GLY A 74 4.25 11.85 -1.33
CA GLY A 74 5.55 11.20 -1.46
C GLY A 74 5.59 9.93 -2.30
N GLY A 75 4.48 9.50 -2.90
CA GLY A 75 4.43 8.25 -3.67
C GLY A 75 4.87 7.02 -2.88
N LYS A 76 4.72 7.08 -1.55
CA LYS A 76 5.18 6.06 -0.61
C LYS A 76 4.00 5.32 -0.01
N SER A 77 4.21 4.04 0.25
CA SER A 77 3.29 3.22 1.02
C SER A 77 3.25 3.67 2.48
N VAL A 78 2.29 3.13 3.23
CA VAL A 78 2.20 3.34 4.69
C VAL A 78 3.44 2.82 5.45
N LEU A 79 4.26 1.96 4.81
CA LEU A 79 5.51 1.43 5.35
C LEU A 79 6.74 2.26 4.91
N GLY A 80 6.54 3.29 4.09
CA GLY A 80 7.58 4.24 3.67
C GLY A 80 8.36 3.83 2.42
N THR A 81 8.02 2.69 1.80
CA THR A 81 8.62 2.25 0.53
C THR A 81 7.99 3.01 -0.64
N ALA A 82 8.78 3.37 -1.64
CA ALA A 82 8.27 4.09 -2.80
C ALA A 82 7.67 3.11 -3.83
N TYR A 83 6.51 3.46 -4.41
CA TYR A 83 5.91 2.69 -5.51
C TYR A 83 6.66 2.86 -6.83
N GLY A 84 7.39 3.97 -7.00
CA GLY A 84 8.17 4.25 -8.21
C GLY A 84 7.33 4.63 -9.43
N PRO A 85 7.98 4.87 -10.57
CA PRO A 85 7.29 5.14 -11.83
C PRO A 85 6.45 3.93 -12.24
N GLN A 86 5.26 4.20 -12.77
CA GLN A 86 4.36 3.18 -13.30
C GLN A 86 4.40 3.21 -14.83
N THR A 87 3.95 2.14 -15.48
CA THR A 87 3.82 2.12 -16.94
C THR A 87 2.35 2.03 -17.32
N VAL A 88 1.96 2.80 -18.34
CA VAL A 88 0.59 2.78 -18.88
C VAL A 88 0.25 1.37 -19.37
N ASP A 89 -0.95 0.90 -19.04
CA ASP A 89 -1.48 -0.45 -19.33
C ASP A 89 -0.70 -1.61 -18.68
N SER A 90 0.08 -1.33 -17.63
CA SER A 90 0.64 -2.36 -16.75
C SER A 90 0.07 -2.22 -15.35
N ILE A 91 -0.37 -3.35 -14.79
CA ILE A 91 -0.91 -3.39 -13.43
C ILE A 91 0.21 -3.02 -12.44
N PRO A 92 0.01 -1.99 -11.58
CA PRO A 92 1.00 -1.58 -10.60
C PRO A 92 1.26 -2.70 -9.59
N GLN A 93 2.52 -2.97 -9.28
CA GLN A 93 2.88 -4.09 -8.42
C GLN A 93 3.19 -3.62 -6.99
N VAL A 94 2.83 -4.44 -6.01
CA VAL A 94 3.23 -4.19 -4.62
C VAL A 94 4.77 -4.22 -4.52
N PRO A 95 5.41 -3.23 -3.85
CA PRO A 95 6.85 -3.28 -3.63
C PRO A 95 7.26 -4.54 -2.85
N THR A 96 8.34 -5.21 -3.28
CA THR A 96 8.82 -6.46 -2.66
C THR A 96 9.15 -6.30 -1.18
N ALA A 97 9.62 -5.11 -0.77
CA ALA A 97 9.91 -4.78 0.62
C ALA A 97 8.64 -4.82 1.51
N ASP A 98 7.51 -4.31 1.02
CA ASP A 98 6.24 -4.33 1.76
C ASP A 98 5.63 -5.72 1.82
N LEU A 99 5.74 -6.47 0.71
CA LEU A 99 5.30 -7.86 0.64
C LEU A 99 6.03 -8.72 1.69
N ASN A 100 7.35 -8.54 1.82
CA ASN A 100 8.14 -9.27 2.83
C ASN A 100 7.67 -8.98 4.26
N VAL A 101 7.40 -7.71 4.58
CA VAL A 101 6.96 -7.27 5.92
C VAL A 101 5.57 -7.80 6.29
N LEU A 102 4.69 -7.95 5.30
CA LEU A 102 3.27 -8.29 5.45
C LEU A 102 2.92 -9.73 5.07
N SER A 103 3.91 -10.54 4.68
CA SER A 103 3.74 -11.94 4.28
C SER A 103 3.10 -12.81 5.37
N ASP A 104 3.18 -12.41 6.64
CA ASP A 104 2.58 -13.08 7.79
C ASP A 104 1.05 -12.88 7.92
N VAL A 105 0.51 -11.85 7.25
CA VAL A 105 -0.91 -11.49 7.31
C VAL A 105 -1.61 -11.42 5.95
N ALA A 106 -0.85 -11.32 4.86
CA ALA A 106 -1.36 -11.18 3.50
C ALA A 106 -0.65 -12.15 2.55
N GLY A 107 -1.33 -13.26 2.23
CA GLY A 107 -0.85 -14.25 1.28
C GLY A 107 -1.02 -13.83 -0.18
N THR A 108 -0.58 -14.66 -1.12
CA THR A 108 -0.57 -14.36 -2.56
C THR A 108 -1.96 -14.04 -3.13
N GLY A 109 -3.01 -14.74 -2.67
CA GLY A 109 -4.39 -14.48 -3.10
C GLY A 109 -4.94 -13.11 -2.65
N PHE A 110 -4.40 -12.52 -1.58
CA PHE A 110 -4.82 -11.19 -1.13
C PHE A 110 -4.33 -10.08 -2.07
N TRP A 111 -3.15 -10.27 -2.65
CA TRP A 111 -2.51 -9.26 -3.49
C TRP A 111 -3.00 -9.29 -4.94
N SER A 112 -3.61 -10.39 -5.40
CA SER A 112 -4.15 -10.48 -6.77
C SER A 112 -5.14 -9.33 -7.08
N PRO A 113 -5.02 -8.64 -8.23
CA PRO A 113 -4.07 -8.82 -9.34
C PRO A 113 -2.73 -8.05 -9.22
N TYR A 114 -2.52 -7.33 -8.13
CA TYR A 114 -1.37 -6.45 -7.86
C TYR A 114 -0.20 -7.16 -7.13
N GLY A 115 -0.27 -8.48 -7.02
CA GLY A 115 0.77 -9.33 -6.45
C GLY A 115 1.76 -9.79 -7.52
N PRO A 116 2.98 -10.19 -7.10
CA PRO A 116 4.04 -10.60 -8.01
C PRO A 116 3.65 -11.76 -8.93
#